data_AF-A0A3Q7G2X0-F1
#
_entry.id   AF-A0A3Q7G2X0-F1
#
_cell.length_a   1.000
_cell.length_b   1.000
_cell.length_c   1.000
_cell.angle_alpha   90.00
_cell.angle_beta   90.00
_cell.angle_gamma   90.00
#
_symmetry.space_group_name_H-M   'P 1'
#
loop_
_entity.id
_entity.type
_entity.pdbx_description
1 polymer ?
#
loop_
_entity_poly.entity_id
_entity_poly.type
_entity_poly.pdbx_seq_one_letter_code
_entity_poly.pdbx_strand_id
1 'polypeptide(L)'
;ATSYIWNTFQQQNCPADRKNVPKVSLFIDDMRGVAFAINNEIHVSARLLLDVKREITCVLYHESAHIWQWNGTCKALGRLIEQIANYVKLKAGLGPSHWVKPG
;
A
#
# COMPACT_ATOMS: atom_id res chain seq x y z
N ALA A 1 0.15 -8.95 -2.22
CA ALA A 1 -0.55 -7.79 -1.64
C ALA A 1 -2.04 -7.76 -2.03
N THR A 2 -2.41 -7.82 -3.32
CA THR A 2 -3.80 -7.62 -3.80
C THR A 2 -4.89 -8.41 -3.06
N SER A 3 -4.85 -9.74 -3.05
CA SER A 3 -5.87 -10.55 -2.37
C SER A 3 -5.94 -10.28 -0.87
N TYR A 4 -4.80 -9.98 -0.24
CA TYR A 4 -4.74 -9.61 1.17
C TYR A 4 -5.46 -8.29 1.44
N ILE A 5 -5.29 -7.30 0.55
CA ILE A 5 -5.91 -5.98 0.65
C ILE A 5 -7.42 -6.09 0.42
N TRP A 6 -7.86 -6.82 -0.60
CA TRP A 6 -9.29 -7.08 -0.79
C TRP A 6 -9.90 -7.79 0.41
N ASN A 7 -9.21 -8.76 1.01
CA ASN A 7 -9.68 -9.39 2.23
C ASN A 7 -9.75 -8.40 3.40
N THR A 8 -8.75 -7.52 3.55
CA THR A 8 -8.71 -6.48 4.59
C THR A 8 -9.88 -5.49 4.46
N PHE A 9 -10.25 -5.15 3.23
CA PHE A 9 -11.40 -4.28 2.93
C PHE A 9 -12.72 -5.04 2.77
N GLN A 10 -12.75 -6.36 3.01
CA GLN A 10 -13.93 -7.22 2.86
C GLN A 10 -14.50 -7.28 1.43
N GLN A 11 -13.67 -7.03 0.42
CA GLN A 11 -14.00 -7.03 -1.02
C GLN A 11 -13.71 -8.38 -1.71
N GLN A 12 -13.25 -9.40 -0.97
CA GLN A 12 -12.90 -10.72 -1.55
C GLN A 12 -14.12 -11.45 -2.14
N ASN A 13 -15.30 -11.29 -1.52
CA ASN A 13 -16.53 -11.98 -1.93
C ASN A 13 -17.49 -11.08 -2.73
N CYS A 14 -17.18 -9.79 -2.88
CA CYS A 14 -17.98 -8.84 -3.66
C CYS A 14 -17.08 -8.14 -4.71
N PRO A 15 -16.91 -8.74 -5.90
CA PRO A 15 -16.09 -8.13 -6.96
C PRO A 15 -16.59 -6.75 -7.41
N ALA A 16 -17.89 -6.47 -7.27
CA ALA A 16 -18.49 -5.19 -7.63
C ALA A 16 -17.98 -4.00 -6.77
N ASP A 17 -17.50 -4.26 -5.55
CA ASP A 17 -16.98 -3.23 -4.65
C ASP A 17 -15.52 -2.84 -4.94
N ARG A 18 -14.86 -3.60 -5.83
CA ARG A 18 -13.44 -3.40 -6.17
C ARG A 18 -13.30 -2.29 -7.20
N LYS A 19 -12.20 -1.55 -7.09
CA LYS A 19 -11.73 -0.73 -8.20
C LYS A 19 -11.39 -1.61 -9.41
N ASN A 20 -11.79 -1.17 -10.60
CA ASN A 20 -11.42 -1.81 -11.86
C ASN A 20 -9.99 -1.39 -12.26
N VAL A 21 -9.00 -2.12 -11.76
CA VAL A 21 -7.58 -1.92 -12.09
C VAL A 21 -7.05 -3.21 -12.75
N PRO A 22 -6.98 -3.27 -14.09
CA PRO A 22 -6.58 -4.49 -14.81
C PRO A 22 -5.08 -4.78 -14.72
N LYS A 23 -4.26 -3.75 -14.47
CA LYS A 23 -2.80 -3.85 -14.38
C LYS A 23 -2.27 -2.92 -13.30
N VAL A 24 -1.30 -3.43 -12.56
CA VAL A 24 -0.43 -2.64 -11.68
C VAL A 24 1.00 -2.76 -12.20
N SER A 25 1.69 -1.64 -12.37
CA SER A 25 3.10 -1.60 -12.78
C SER A 25 3.99 -1.29 -11.57
N LEU A 26 5.20 -1.83 -11.54
CA LEU A 26 6.21 -1.53 -10.54
C LEU A 26 7.47 -1.02 -11.23
N PHE A 27 7.99 0.11 -10.76
CA PHE A 27 9.22 0.75 -11.23
C PHE A 27 10.21 0.92 -10.09
N ILE A 28 11.50 0.78 -10.40
CA ILE A 28 12.60 1.08 -9.50
C ILE A 28 13.30 2.32 -10.05
N ASP A 29 13.19 3.44 -9.35
CA ASP A 29 13.66 4.74 -9.82
C ASP A 29 14.77 5.29 -8.93
N ASP A 30 15.73 6.01 -9.52
CA ASP A 30 16.64 6.85 -8.73
C ASP A 30 15.92 8.14 -8.31
N MET A 31 15.26 8.10 -7.14
CA MET A 31 14.40 9.18 -6.67
C MET A 31 14.60 9.51 -5.18
N ARG A 32 14.21 10.73 -4.79
CA ARG A 32 14.13 11.14 -3.37
C ARG A 32 12.87 10.54 -2.72
N GLY A 33 12.95 10.20 -1.44
CA GLY A 33 11.86 9.53 -0.72
C GLY A 33 11.96 8.01 -0.81
N VAL A 34 10.92 7.31 -0.32
CA VAL A 34 10.91 5.86 -0.21
C VAL A 34 10.16 5.22 -1.38
N ALA A 35 8.91 5.63 -1.59
CA ALA A 35 8.05 5.17 -2.67
C ALA A 35 6.83 6.08 -2.84
N PHE A 36 6.09 5.89 -3.93
CA PHE A 36 4.75 6.45 -4.12
C PHE A 36 3.94 5.61 -5.11
N ALA A 37 2.62 5.79 -5.09
CA ALA A 37 1.69 5.21 -6.06
C ALA A 37 0.91 6.29 -6.83
N ILE A 38 0.86 6.17 -8.16
CA ILE A 38 0.06 7.03 -9.03
C ILE A 38 -0.38 6.24 -10.26
N ASN A 39 -1.59 6.47 -10.77
CA ASN A 39 -2.08 5.85 -12.02
C ASN A 39 -1.91 4.32 -12.10
N ASN A 40 -2.07 3.61 -10.98
CA ASN A 40 -1.84 2.15 -10.85
C ASN A 40 -0.38 1.73 -11.03
N GLU A 41 0.55 2.66 -10.88
CA GLU A 41 1.98 2.46 -10.90
C GLU A 41 2.51 2.63 -9.47
N ILE A 42 3.45 1.77 -9.10
CA ILE A 42 4.20 1.85 -7.85
C ILE A 42 5.63 2.19 -8.23
N HIS A 43 6.16 3.26 -7.66
CA HIS A 43 7.54 3.68 -7.85
C HIS A 43 8.28 3.52 -6.53
N VAL A 44 9.37 2.74 -6.54
CA VAL A 44 10.21 2.49 -5.36
C VAL A 44 11.59 3.08 -5.60
N SER A 45 12.12 3.79 -4.60
CA SER A 45 13.46 4.37 -4.71
C SER A 45 14.54 3.28 -4.74
N ALA A 46 15.44 3.37 -5.72
CA ALA A 46 16.68 2.59 -5.78
C ALA A 46 17.64 2.93 -4.62
N ARG A 47 17.39 4.02 -3.88
CA ARG A 47 18.20 4.46 -2.73
C ARG A 47 17.81 3.78 -1.42
N LEU A 48 16.95 2.75 -1.45
CA LEU A 48 16.59 1.97 -0.26
C LEU A 48 17.78 1.08 0.15
N LEU A 49 18.43 1.37 1.28
CA LEU A 49 19.73 0.77 1.66
C LEU A 49 19.64 -0.27 2.81
N LEU A 50 18.45 -0.72 3.20
CA LEU A 50 18.23 -1.58 4.37
C LEU A 50 17.82 -2.99 3.95
N ASP A 51 17.31 -3.83 4.86
CA ASP A 51 16.85 -5.20 4.57
C ASP A 51 15.80 -5.20 3.44
N VAL A 52 16.32 -5.38 2.23
CA VAL A 52 15.64 -5.20 0.96
C VAL A 52 14.35 -6.01 0.95
N LYS A 53 14.36 -7.22 1.53
CA LYS A 53 13.20 -8.10 1.49
C LYS A 53 12.06 -7.56 2.34
N ARG A 54 12.30 -7.27 3.62
CA ARG A 54 11.24 -6.82 4.53
C ARG A 54 10.74 -5.43 4.16
N GLU A 55 11.64 -4.52 3.80
CA GLU A 55 11.25 -3.14 3.49
C GLU A 55 10.53 -3.01 2.17
N ILE A 56 10.99 -3.66 1.10
CA ILE A 56 10.24 -3.69 -0.16
C ILE A 56 8.88 -4.32 0.07
N THR A 57 8.78 -5.38 0.87
CA THR A 57 7.49 -5.97 1.20
C THR A 57 6.58 -4.95 1.91
N CYS A 58 7.09 -4.22 2.91
CA CYS A 58 6.34 -3.17 3.61
C CYS A 58 5.83 -2.08 2.66
N VAL A 59 6.71 -1.56 1.81
CA VAL A 59 6.41 -0.56 0.79
C VAL A 59 5.36 -1.07 -0.19
N LEU A 60 5.52 -2.28 -0.72
CA LEU A 60 4.56 -2.84 -1.68
C LEU A 60 3.17 -3.01 -1.08
N TYR A 61 3.03 -3.35 0.21
CA TYR A 61 1.72 -3.41 0.86
C TYR A 61 1.11 -2.02 1.06
N HIS A 62 1.92 -1.03 1.45
CA HIS A 62 1.48 0.37 1.61
C HIS A 62 1.02 0.96 0.27
N GLU A 63 1.87 0.91 -0.75
CA GLU A 63 1.57 1.49 -2.07
C GLU A 63 0.46 0.74 -2.81
N SER A 64 0.40 -0.59 -2.68
CA SER A 64 -0.75 -1.34 -3.22
C SER A 64 -2.06 -0.92 -2.54
N ALA A 65 -2.04 -0.60 -1.24
CA ALA A 65 -3.26 -0.13 -0.58
C ALA A 65 -3.76 1.18 -1.17
N HIS A 66 -2.87 2.10 -1.56
CA HIS A 66 -3.24 3.31 -2.30
C HIS A 66 -3.94 3.04 -3.63
N ILE A 67 -3.51 2.01 -4.35
CA ILE A 67 -4.16 1.60 -5.61
C ILE A 67 -5.58 1.10 -5.34
N TRP A 68 -5.74 0.19 -4.39
CA TRP A 68 -7.01 -0.53 -4.17
C TRP A 68 -8.04 0.21 -3.32
N GLN A 69 -7.61 1.11 -2.43
CA GLN A 69 -8.53 1.88 -1.60
C GLN A 69 -9.27 2.96 -2.40
N TRP A 70 -10.52 3.24 -2.07
CA TRP A 70 -11.25 4.38 -2.62
C TRP A 70 -10.78 5.69 -1.96
N ASN A 71 -10.53 6.73 -2.76
CA ASN A 71 -10.11 8.06 -2.26
C ASN A 71 -11.28 9.06 -2.18
N GLY A 72 -12.52 8.58 -2.23
CA GLY A 72 -13.72 9.39 -2.18
C GLY A 72 -13.78 10.45 -3.28
N THR A 73 -13.47 10.09 -4.53
CA THR A 73 -13.40 11.04 -5.66
C THR A 73 -12.51 12.26 -5.36
N CYS A 74 -11.33 11.99 -4.78
CA CYS A 74 -10.34 12.99 -4.35
C CYS A 74 -10.83 13.94 -3.23
N LYS A 75 -11.91 13.62 -2.53
CA LYS A 75 -12.43 14.42 -1.40
C LYS A 75 -11.94 13.93 -0.04
N ALA A 76 -11.43 12.71 0.04
CA ALA A 76 -10.86 12.20 1.28
C ALA A 76 -9.59 12.97 1.63
N LEU A 77 -9.42 13.27 2.93
CA LEU A 77 -8.21 13.90 3.43
C LEU A 77 -7.00 12.99 3.15
N GLY A 78 -5.91 13.54 2.61
CA GLY A 78 -4.69 12.76 2.34
C GLY A 78 -4.20 11.98 3.56
N ARG A 79 -4.29 12.58 4.77
CA ARG A 79 -3.96 11.90 6.03
C ARG A 79 -4.80 10.64 6.26
N LEU A 80 -6.07 10.62 5.90
CA LEU A 80 -6.91 9.42 6.05
C LEU A 80 -6.45 8.32 5.10
N ILE A 81 -6.19 8.67 3.84
CA ILE A 81 -5.72 7.77 2.78
C ILE A 81 -4.38 7.12 3.15
N GLU A 82 -3.43 7.90 3.68
CA GLU A 82 -2.17 7.38 4.22
C GLU A 82 -2.39 6.44 5.41
N GLN A 83 -3.31 6.78 6.32
CA GLN A 83 -3.55 5.96 7.52
C GLN A 83 -4.20 4.61 7.20
N ILE A 84 -5.03 4.54 6.15
CA ILE A 84 -5.57 3.26 5.66
C ILE A 84 -4.46 2.39 5.07
N ALA A 85 -3.55 2.96 4.28
CA ALA A 85 -2.38 2.23 3.77
C ALA A 85 -1.46 1.74 4.91
N ASN A 86 -1.24 2.58 5.91
CA ASN A 86 -0.54 2.22 7.15
C ASN A 86 -1.24 1.10 7.94
N TYR A 87 -2.57 1.06 7.94
CA TYR A 87 -3.34 -0.02 8.57
C TYR A 87 -3.16 -1.36 7.84
N VAL A 88 -3.14 -1.37 6.51
CA VAL A 88 -2.90 -2.58 5.72
C VAL A 88 -1.54 -3.21 6.05
N LYS A 89 -0.46 -2.42 6.05
CA LYS A 89 0.87 -2.96 6.40
C LYS A 89 0.94 -3.46 7.84
N LEU A 90 0.24 -2.81 8.78
CA LEU A 90 0.15 -3.25 10.17
C LEU A 90 -0.54 -4.60 10.28
N LYS A 91 -1.71 -4.75 9.63
CA LYS A 91 -2.45 -6.01 9.60
C LYS A 91 -1.62 -7.15 9.01
N ALA A 92 -0.77 -6.85 8.03
CA ALA A 92 0.13 -7.81 7.40
C ALA A 92 1.36 -8.19 8.27
N GLY A 93 1.49 -7.66 9.50
CA GLY A 93 2.65 -7.89 10.36
C GLY A 93 3.90 -7.14 9.93
N LEU A 94 3.76 -6.15 9.04
CA LEU A 94 4.85 -5.33 8.50
C LEU A 94 4.92 -3.95 9.18
N GLY A 95 4.27 -3.80 10.34
CA GLY A 95 4.35 -2.60 11.16
C GLY A 95 5.80 -2.26 11.54
N PRO A 96 6.14 -0.97 11.71
CA PRO A 96 7.41 -0.56 12.29
C PRO A 96 7.67 -1.28 13.61
N SER A 97 8.93 -1.64 13.88
CA SER A 97 9.32 -2.37 15.10
C SER A 97 8.97 -1.64 16.40
N HIS A 98 8.79 -0.32 16.33
CA HIS A 98 8.39 0.52 17.47
C HIS A 98 6.86 0.64 17.64
N TRP A 99 6.04 0.04 16.77
CA TRP A 99 4.60 -0.01 16.99
C TRP A 99 4.29 -1.11 18.01
N VAL A 100 3.68 -0.70 19.12
CA VAL A 100 3.34 -1.61 20.21
C VAL A 100 2.39 -2.67 19.68
N LYS A 101 2.68 -3.95 19.95
CA LYS A 101 1.73 -5.03 19.67
C LYS A 101 0.45 -4.78 20.48
N PRO A 102 -0.72 -5.20 19.99
CA PRO A 102 -1.91 -5.26 20.83
C PRO A 102 -1.57 -6.02 22.11
N GLY A 103 -1.93 -5.45 23.26
CA GLY A 103 -1.76 -6.07 24.58
C GLY A 103 -2.55 -7.35 24.72
#